data_AF-A0A562Q4Z3-F1
#
_entry.id   AF-A0A562Q4Z3-F1
#
_cell.length_a   1.000
_cell.length_b   1.000
_cell.length_c   1.000
_cell.angle_alpha   90.00
_cell.angle_beta   90.00
_cell.angle_gamma   90.00
#
_symmetry.space_group_name_H-M   'P 1'
#
loop_
_entity.id
_entity.type
_entity.pdbx_description
1 polymer ?
#
loop_
_entity_poly.entity_id
_entity_poly.type
_entity_poly.pdbx_seq_one_letter_code
_entity_poly.pdbx_strand_id
1 'polypeptide(L)' 'MHAPTRNDVHVAFYVRGRAAKDMFNAMDPDRKSECGIEDGARVRQKENVACRYRPSDGYECDFGFDLRSGKSIGGSIC' A
#
# COMPACT_ATOMS: atom_id res chain seq x y z
N MET A 1 -14.03 -2.89 18.39
CA MET A 1 -13.11 -1.75 18.14
C MET A 1 -12.15 -1.73 19.32
N HIS A 2 -10.92 -2.20 19.15
CA HIS A 2 -9.93 -2.20 20.25
C HIS A 2 -9.26 -0.83 20.29
N ALA A 3 -9.29 -0.17 21.45
CA ALA A 3 -8.55 1.06 21.65
C ALA A 3 -7.04 0.74 21.58
N PRO A 4 -6.24 1.48 20.80
CA PRO A 4 -4.80 1.24 20.71
C PRO A 4 -4.18 1.35 22.11
N THR A 5 -3.51 0.28 22.52
CA THR A 5 -2.79 0.23 23.79
C THR A 5 -1.40 0.84 23.62
N ARG A 6 -0.69 1.14 24.72
CA ARG A 6 0.74 1.57 24.64
C ARG A 6 1.65 0.57 23.92
N ASN A 7 1.18 -0.65 23.67
CA ASN A 7 1.91 -1.69 22.96
C ASN A 7 1.60 -1.73 21.46
N ASP A 8 0.60 -0.99 20.97
CA ASP A 8 0.22 -0.92 19.56
C ASP A 8 1.00 0.19 18.86
N VAL A 9 2.25 -0.08 18.52
CA VAL A 9 3.13 0.88 17.84
C VAL A 9 3.11 0.61 16.34
N HIS A 10 2.02 0.99 15.69
CA HIS A 10 1.84 0.83 14.25
C HIS A 10 2.26 2.11 13.52
N VAL A 11 3.04 1.97 12.46
CA VAL A 11 3.33 3.05 11.52
C VAL A 11 2.72 2.70 10.17
N ALA A 12 2.07 3.68 9.54
CA ALA A 12 1.64 3.58 8.15
C ALA A 12 2.46 4.57 7.33
N PHE A 13 3.07 4.07 6.27
CA PHE A 13 3.78 4.90 5.32
C PHE A 13 2.90 5.09 4.10
N TYR A 14 2.88 6.33 3.63
CA TYR A 14 2.22 6.69 2.41
C TYR A 14 3.19 7.45 1.53
N VAL A 15 3.52 6.84 0.40
CA VAL A 15 4.56 7.29 -0.51
C VAL A 15 3.91 7.69 -1.82
N ARG A 16 4.25 8.88 -2.31
CA ARG A 16 3.78 9.40 -3.60
C ARG A 16 4.95 9.86 -4.46
N GLY A 17 4.69 10.09 -5.74
CA GLY A 17 5.65 10.68 -6.67
C GLY A 17 6.71 9.67 -7.15
N ARG A 18 7.96 10.12 -7.32
CA ARG A 18 9.02 9.29 -7.94
C ARG A 18 9.31 8.02 -7.15
N ALA A 19 9.38 8.11 -5.82
CA ALA A 19 9.60 6.96 -4.96
C ALA A 19 8.50 5.89 -5.12
N ALA A 20 7.23 6.32 -5.19
CA ALA A 20 6.11 5.39 -5.41
C ALA A 20 6.18 4.73 -6.80
N LYS A 21 6.60 5.46 -7.83
CA LYS A 21 6.81 4.91 -9.17
C LYS A 21 7.91 3.84 -9.18
N ASP A 22 9.04 4.11 -8.53
CA ASP A 22 10.15 3.15 -8.46
C ASP A 22 9.74 1.89 -7.69
N MET A 23 9.00 2.04 -6.59
CA MET A 23 8.41 0.92 -5.85
C MET A 23 7.43 0.12 -6.72
N PHE A 24 6.50 0.79 -7.40
CA PHE A 24 5.51 0.16 -8.28
C PHE A 24 6.18 -0.66 -9.40
N ASN A 25 7.26 -0.13 -9.99
CA ASN A 25 8.01 -0.80 -11.05
C ASN A 25 8.81 -2.01 -10.53
N ALA A 26 9.29 -1.97 -9.28
CA ALA A 26 10.02 -3.06 -8.66
C ALA A 26 9.11 -4.20 -8.16
N MET A 27 7.79 -3.97 -8.09
CA MET A 27 6.82 -4.99 -7.69
C MET A 27 6.46 -5.96 -8.81
N ASP A 28 6.09 -7.18 -8.40
CA ASP A 28 5.52 -8.25 -9.21
C ASP A 28 4.31 -7.79 -10.06
N PRO A 29 3.92 -8.57 -11.10
CA PRO A 29 2.92 -8.15 -12.07
C PRO A 29 1.58 -7.74 -11.45
N ASP A 30 0.86 -6.92 -12.22
CA ASP A 30 -0.37 -6.26 -11.82
C ASP A 30 -1.38 -7.28 -11.31
N ARG A 31 -1.93 -7.03 -10.11
CA ARG A 31 -3.01 -7.85 -9.59
C ARG A 31 -4.31 -7.33 -10.20
N LYS A 32 -5.18 -8.25 -10.63
CA LYS A 32 -6.59 -7.91 -10.88
C LYS A 32 -7.19 -7.45 -9.56
N SER A 33 -7.29 -6.14 -9.40
CA SER A 33 -7.96 -5.53 -8.26
C SER A 33 -9.46 -5.77 -8.35
N GLU A 34 -10.05 -6.32 -7.30
CA GLU A 34 -11.51 -6.51 -7.20
C GLU A 34 -12.25 -5.21 -6.84
N CYS A 35 -11.54 -4.17 -6.37
CA CYS A 35 -12.14 -2.89 -6.02
C CYS A 35 -12.37 -2.02 -7.28
N GLY A 36 -13.22 -2.44 -8.24
CA GLY A 36 -13.70 -1.64 -9.40
C GLY A 36 -12.94 -0.33 -9.70
N ILE A 37 -11.69 -0.43 -10.12
CA ILE A 37 -10.82 0.75 -10.28
C ILE A 37 -11.09 1.36 -11.65
N GLU A 38 -11.00 2.69 -11.73
CA GLU A 38 -11.08 3.46 -12.99
C GLU A 38 -10.33 2.78 -14.15
N ASP A 39 -10.88 2.92 -15.35
CA ASP A 39 -10.32 2.35 -16.57
C ASP A 39 -8.86 2.84 -16.76
N GLY A 40 -7.91 1.90 -16.75
CA GLY A 40 -6.48 2.20 -16.85
C GLY A 40 -5.74 2.39 -15.52
N ALA A 41 -6.42 2.36 -14.39
CA ALA A 41 -5.76 2.29 -13.09
C ALA A 41 -5.12 0.92 -12.88
N ARG A 42 -3.94 0.89 -12.27
CA ARG A 42 -3.17 -0.35 -12.03
C ARG A 42 -2.90 -0.50 -10.56
N VAL A 43 -3.09 -1.71 -10.03
CA VAL A 43 -2.74 -2.02 -8.65
C VAL A 43 -1.78 -3.19 -8.62
N ARG A 44 -0.73 -3.02 -7.82
CA ARG A 44 0.26 -4.03 -7.50
C ARG A 44 0.27 -4.19 -6.00
N GLN A 45 0.11 -5.42 -5.56
CA GLN A 45 0.16 -5.74 -4.14
C GLN A 45 1.15 -6.87 -3.94
N LYS A 46 2.06 -6.66 -3.00
CA LYS A 46 3.02 -7.67 -2.56
C LYS A 46 2.95 -7.75 -1.05
N GLU A 47 2.38 -8.84 -0.57
CA GLU A 47 2.13 -9.09 0.85
C GLU A 47 1.38 -7.91 1.49
N ASN A 48 2.10 -7.10 2.26
CA ASN A 48 1.56 -6.00 3.07
C ASN A 48 1.80 -4.62 2.44
N VAL A 49 2.46 -4.58 1.28
CA VAL A 49 2.68 -3.37 0.48
C VAL A 49 1.69 -3.34 -0.66
N ALA A 50 0.95 -2.25 -0.77
CA ALA A 50 0.05 -2.00 -1.87
C ALA A 50 0.48 -0.73 -2.58
N CYS A 51 0.66 -0.81 -3.89
CA CYS A 51 0.95 0.31 -4.76
C CYS A 51 -0.12 0.39 -5.83
N ARG A 52 -0.64 1.59 -6.05
CA ARG A 52 -1.62 1.90 -7.08
C ARG A 52 -1.13 3.02 -7.98
N TYR A 53 -1.53 2.93 -9.22
CA TYR A 53 -1.38 3.97 -10.20
C TYR A 53 -2.77 4.41 -10.65
N ARG A 54 -3.04 5.70 -10.52
CA ARG A 54 -4.24 6.35 -11.07
C ARG A 54 -3.79 7.40 -12.09
N PRO A 55 -4.45 7.53 -13.24
CA PRO A 55 -4.13 8.59 -14.19
C PRO A 55 -4.37 10.00 -13.60
N SER A 56 -5.34 10.13 -12.66
CA SER A 56 -5.67 11.39 -11.99
C SER A 56 -4.67 11.79 -10.90
N ASP A 57 -4.24 10.84 -10.06
CA ASP A 57 -3.39 11.11 -8.87
C ASP A 57 -1.91 10.69 -9.04
N GLY A 58 -1.60 9.87 -10.04
CA GLY A 58 -0.27 9.31 -10.28
C GLY A 58 0.01 8.03 -9.50
N TYR A 59 1.27 7.84 -9.09
CA TYR A 59 1.74 6.66 -8.37
C TYR A 59 1.70 6.88 -6.87
N GLU A 60 1.11 5.92 -6.16
CA GLU A 60 0.87 5.97 -4.73
C GLU A 60 1.11 4.59 -4.13
N CYS A 61 1.84 4.51 -3.03
CA CYS A 61 2.11 3.27 -2.31
C CYS A 61 1.83 3.44 -0.83
N ASP A 62 1.22 2.43 -0.24
CA ASP A 62 0.95 2.34 1.18
C ASP A 62 1.38 1.00 1.73
N PHE A 63 1.91 1.06 2.95
CA PHE A 63 2.31 -0.11 3.71
C PHE A 63 2.39 0.23 5.19
N GLY A 64 1.99 -0.71 6.03
CA GLY A 64 2.07 -0.59 7.47
C GLY A 64 3.20 -1.45 8.05
N PHE A 65 3.74 -1.04 9.17
CA PHE A 65 4.62 -1.89 10.00
C PHE A 65 4.23 -1.78 11.47
N ASP A 66 4.22 -2.92 12.14
CA ASP A 66 4.26 -2.97 13.59
C ASP A 66 5.71 -2.78 14.05
N LEU A 67 6.02 -1.64 14.66
CA LEU A 67 7.39 -1.30 15.10
C LEU A 67 7.87 -2.18 16.26
N ARG A 68 6.99 -2.98 16.87
CA ARG A 68 7.34 -3.85 17.99
C ARG A 68 7.77 -5.24 17.54
N SER A 69 7.00 -5.87 16.65
CA SER A 69 7.30 -7.19 16.10
C SER A 69 8.10 -7.13 14.80
N GLY A 70 8.19 -5.96 14.17
CA GLY A 70 8.78 -5.79 12.83
C GLY A 70 7.92 -6.40 11.73
N LYS A 71 6.71 -6.90 12.04
CA LYS A 71 5.82 -7.46 11.05
C LYS A 71 5.18 -6.34 10.23
N SER A 72 5.27 -6.47 8.92
CA SER A 72 4.52 -5.62 8.00
C SER A 72 3.02 -5.89 8.17
N ILE A 73 2.25 -4.83 8.32
CA ILE A 73 0.79 -4.84 8.44
C ILE A 73 0.24 -4.43 7.08
N GLY A 74 -0.55 -5.31 6.48
CA GLY A 74 -1.15 -5.04 5.18
C GLY A 74 -2.10 -3.86 5.29
N GLY A 75 -1.85 -2.85 4.46
CA GLY A 75 -2.86 -1.86 4.14
C GLY A 75 -4.01 -2.57 3.44
N SER A 76 -5.14 -2.74 4.12
CA SER A 76 -6.37 -3.18 3.46
C SER A 76 -6.78 -2.08 2.49
N ILE A 77 -6.66 -2.35 1.20
CA ILE A 77 -7.11 -1.46 0.15
C ILE A 77 -8.41 -1.97 -0.45
N CYS A 78 -9.51 -1.34 -0.03
CA CYS A 78 -10.37 -0.56 -0.92
C CYS A 78 -10.50 0.83 -0.23
#